data_AF-A0A970NME3-F1
#
_entry.id   AF-A0A970NME3-F1
#
_cell.length_a   1.000
_cell.length_b   1.000
_cell.length_c   1.000
_cell.angle_alpha   90.00
_cell.angle_beta   90.00
_cell.angle_gamma   90.00
#
_symmetry.space_group_name_H-M   'P 1'
#
loop_
_entity.id
_entity.type
_entity.pdbx_description
1 polymer ?
#
loop_
_entity_poly.entity_id
_entity_poly.type
_entity_poly.pdbx_seq_one_letter_code
_entity_poly.pdbx_strand_id
1 'polypeptide(L)'
;MTEPSASEQTAARHERTRDLVFGGMMIALGVLAPIAFHAAGWGGAIFLPMHLPVLMAGLLVSWRVALFVGLLTPIVSSALTGMPPPLPTTPIMAVELIVLAVAASLLRRTGMSVWVAAPLAIGARIAIRPAIFLLAVPLLQVEAGFREFVIVTLLQGWPGIVCCRYSWHRR
;
A
#
# COMPACT_ATOMS: atom_id res chain seq x y z
N MET A 1 22.97 -30.97 -13.17
CA MET A 1 21.81 -30.41 -12.45
C MET A 1 21.55 -31.34 -11.29
N THR A 2 21.90 -30.93 -10.07
CA THR A 2 21.63 -31.70 -8.84
C THR A 2 20.18 -31.44 -8.44
N GLU A 3 19.39 -32.50 -8.26
CA GLU A 3 18.04 -32.33 -7.72
C GLU A 3 18.10 -31.73 -6.31
N PRO A 4 17.19 -30.81 -5.94
CA PRO A 4 17.16 -30.23 -4.61
C PRO A 4 16.95 -31.32 -3.56
N SER A 5 17.73 -31.28 -2.48
CA SER A 5 17.62 -32.22 -1.38
C SER A 5 16.25 -32.12 -0.68
N ALA A 6 15.79 -33.21 -0.04
CA ALA A 6 14.50 -33.23 0.66
C ALA A 6 14.39 -32.11 1.74
N SER A 7 15.50 -31.72 2.36
CA SER A 7 15.57 -30.61 3.32
C SER A 7 15.34 -29.25 2.67
N GLU A 8 15.91 -28.99 1.49
CA GLU A 8 15.70 -27.74 0.75
C GLU A 8 14.26 -27.61 0.27
N GLN A 9 13.66 -28.73 -0.18
CA GLN A 9 12.25 -28.78 -0.55
C GLN A 9 11.33 -28.45 0.63
N THR A 10 11.67 -28.96 1.83
CA THR A 10 10.90 -28.73 3.06
C THR A 10 11.01 -27.27 3.51
N ALA A 11 12.20 -26.69 3.50
CA ALA A 11 12.42 -25.28 3.81
C ALA A 11 11.65 -24.36 2.86
N ALA A 12 11.77 -24.60 1.54
CA ALA A 12 11.05 -23.82 0.53
C ALA A 12 9.52 -23.96 0.63
N ARG A 13 9.02 -25.12 1.06
CA ARG A 13 7.58 -25.30 1.34
C ARG A 13 7.15 -24.49 2.57
N HIS A 14 7.94 -24.51 3.64
CA HIS A 14 7.66 -23.76 4.86
C HIS A 14 7.63 -22.25 4.59
N GLU A 15 8.61 -21.71 3.88
CA GLU A 15 8.66 -20.30 3.49
C GLU A 15 7.46 -19.88 2.63
N ARG A 16 7.08 -20.71 1.62
CA ARG A 16 5.88 -20.44 0.81
C ARG A 16 4.62 -20.43 1.64
N THR A 17 4.47 -21.40 2.54
CA THR A 17 3.30 -21.49 3.43
C THR A 17 3.20 -20.25 4.31
N ARG A 18 4.33 -19.86 4.92
CA ARG A 18 4.43 -18.65 5.74
C ARG A 18 4.03 -17.42 4.92
N ASP A 19 4.62 -17.23 3.75
CA ASP A 19 4.33 -16.07 2.91
C ASP A 19 2.85 -15.98 2.51
N LEU A 20 2.22 -17.10 2.15
CA LEU A 20 0.79 -17.13 1.81
C LEU A 20 -0.09 -16.76 3.01
N VAL A 21 0.21 -17.30 4.20
CA VAL A 21 -0.55 -17.02 5.42
C VAL A 21 -0.41 -15.56 5.82
N PHE A 22 0.81 -15.02 5.87
CA PHE A 22 1.04 -13.61 6.18
C PHE A 22 0.47 -12.68 5.11
N GLY A 23 0.57 -13.04 3.83
CA GLY A 23 -0.02 -12.29 2.73
C GLY A 23 -1.54 -12.19 2.86
N GLY A 24 -2.22 -13.31 3.07
CA GLY A 24 -3.68 -13.34 3.27
C GLY A 24 -4.11 -12.55 4.51
N MET A 25 -3.38 -12.67 5.62
CA MET A 25 -3.64 -11.91 6.84
C MET A 25 -3.49 -10.40 6.62
N MET A 26 -2.48 -9.96 5.87
CA MET A 26 -2.28 -8.53 5.57
C MET A 26 -3.34 -7.97 4.62
N ILE A 27 -3.85 -8.77 3.67
CA ILE A 27 -5.01 -8.39 2.84
C ILE A 27 -6.22 -8.18 3.75
N ALA A 28 -6.52 -9.14 4.63
CA ALA A 28 -7.64 -9.05 5.56
C ALA A 28 -7.53 -7.81 6.46
N LEU A 29 -6.36 -7.56 7.05
CA LEU A 29 -6.11 -6.35 7.85
C LEU A 29 -6.20 -5.06 7.02
N GLY A 30 -5.73 -5.08 5.77
CA GLY A 30 -5.83 -3.95 4.86
C GLY A 30 -7.27 -3.58 4.48
N VAL A 31 -8.19 -4.55 4.51
CA VAL A 31 -9.64 -4.31 4.33
C VAL A 31 -10.32 -3.90 5.64
N LEU A 32 -9.98 -4.56 6.76
CA LEU A 32 -10.63 -4.30 8.06
C LEU A 32 -10.20 -2.97 8.69
N ALA A 33 -8.93 -2.59 8.54
CA ALA A 33 -8.41 -1.35 9.10
C ALA A 33 -9.18 -0.10 8.63
N PRO A 34 -9.39 0.15 7.32
CA PRO A 34 -10.19 1.29 6.90
C PRO A 34 -11.64 1.21 7.38
N ILE A 35 -12.27 0.02 7.41
CA ILE A 35 -13.63 -0.16 7.93
C ILE A 35 -13.73 0.28 9.39
N ALA A 36 -12.79 -0.17 10.23
CA ALA A 36 -12.75 0.18 11.65
C ALA A 36 -12.54 1.69 11.87
N PHE A 37 -11.64 2.32 11.10
CA PHE A 37 -11.38 3.76 11.20
C PHE A 37 -12.57 4.60 10.73
N HIS A 38 -13.29 4.16 9.69
CA HIS A 38 -14.52 4.81 9.25
C HIS A 38 -15.63 4.67 10.30
N ALA A 39 -15.80 3.48 10.87
CA ALA A 39 -16.79 3.23 11.93
C ALA A 39 -16.54 4.05 13.20
N ALA A 40 -15.27 4.31 13.53
CA ALA A 40 -14.87 5.16 14.67
C ALA A 40 -15.01 6.67 14.41
N GLY A 41 -15.43 7.11 13.22
CA GLY A 41 -15.47 8.52 12.83
C GLY A 41 -14.09 9.14 12.61
N TRP A 42 -13.03 8.32 12.53
CA TRP A 42 -11.65 8.74 12.30
C TRP A 42 -11.25 8.63 10.83
N GLY A 43 -12.22 8.55 9.91
CA GLY A 43 -12.05 8.38 8.47
C GLY A 43 -11.41 9.56 7.72
N GLY A 44 -10.55 10.34 8.39
CA GLY A 44 -9.78 11.42 7.78
C GLY A 44 -8.39 10.98 7.32
N ALA A 45 -7.78 11.77 6.43
CA ALA A 45 -6.45 11.58 5.83
C ALA A 45 -5.26 11.52 6.81
N ILE A 46 -5.51 11.46 8.12
CA ILE A 46 -4.50 11.45 9.18
C ILE A 46 -3.83 10.08 9.28
N PHE A 47 -4.60 9.01 9.08
CA PHE A 47 -4.09 7.65 9.01
C PHE A 47 -4.33 7.12 7.61
N LEU A 48 -3.34 6.41 7.04
CA LEU A 48 -3.52 5.62 5.83
C LEU A 48 -3.76 4.15 6.25
N PRO A 49 -4.90 3.82 6.88
CA PRO A 49 -5.09 2.55 7.59
C PRO A 49 -4.88 1.33 6.70
N MET A 50 -5.15 1.45 5.39
CA MET A 50 -4.93 0.38 4.43
C MET A 50 -3.46 0.24 3.98
N HIS A 51 -2.70 1.32 3.93
CA HIS A 51 -1.33 1.30 3.40
C HIS A 51 -0.35 0.68 4.40
N LEU A 52 -0.63 0.78 5.70
CA LEU A 52 0.23 0.25 6.74
C LEU A 52 0.28 -1.30 6.72
N PRO A 53 -0.86 -2.03 6.70
CA PRO A 53 -0.84 -3.49 6.49
C PRO A 53 -0.13 -3.90 5.20
N VAL A 54 -0.31 -3.16 4.11
CA VAL A 54 0.33 -3.46 2.81
C VAL A 54 1.84 -3.23 2.86
N LEU A 55 2.31 -2.14 3.49
CA LEU A 55 3.72 -1.90 3.74
C LEU A 55 4.32 -3.01 4.61
N MET A 56 3.61 -3.41 5.66
CA MET A 56 4.05 -4.50 6.53
C MET A 56 4.17 -5.83 5.78
N ALA A 57 3.22 -6.13 4.89
CA ALA A 57 3.34 -7.27 4.00
C ALA A 57 4.63 -7.22 3.18
N GLY A 58 4.90 -6.08 2.55
CA GLY A 58 6.15 -5.86 1.79
C GLY A 58 7.40 -6.12 2.63
N LEU A 59 7.42 -5.74 3.91
CA LEU A 59 8.57 -5.95 4.80
C LEU A 59 8.74 -7.40 5.28
N LEU A 60 7.68 -8.21 5.28
CA LEU A 60 7.65 -9.54 5.89
C LEU A 60 7.66 -10.70 4.88
N VAL A 61 7.05 -10.52 3.71
CA VAL A 61 6.88 -11.58 2.70
C VAL A 61 7.75 -11.36 1.46
N SER A 62 7.85 -12.39 0.61
CA SER A 62 8.50 -12.28 -0.69
C SER A 62 7.85 -11.26 -1.62
N TRP A 63 8.63 -10.72 -2.56
CA TRP A 63 8.17 -9.69 -3.49
C TRP A 63 6.99 -10.15 -4.35
N ARG A 64 6.92 -11.47 -4.65
CA ARG A 64 5.83 -12.07 -5.42
C ARG A 64 4.53 -12.00 -4.65
N VAL A 65 4.55 -12.38 -3.37
CA VAL A 65 3.36 -12.29 -2.52
C VAL A 65 3.02 -10.83 -2.21
N ALA A 66 4.03 -9.98 -1.97
CA ALA A 66 3.84 -8.54 -1.76
C ALA A 66 3.13 -7.87 -2.95
N LEU A 67 3.44 -8.26 -4.19
CA LEU A 67 2.74 -7.80 -5.39
C LEU A 67 1.25 -8.14 -5.32
N PHE A 68 0.91 -9.41 -5.03
CA PHE A 68 -0.49 -9.82 -4.93
C PHE A 68 -1.21 -9.13 -3.76
N VAL A 69 -0.54 -8.94 -2.62
CA VAL A 69 -1.11 -8.17 -1.51
C VAL A 69 -1.41 -6.73 -1.95
N GLY A 70 -0.47 -6.04 -2.58
CA GLY A 70 -0.66 -4.67 -3.06
C GLY A 70 -1.79 -4.54 -4.09
N LEU A 71 -1.93 -5.54 -4.98
CA LEU A 71 -2.98 -5.57 -6.00
C LEU A 71 -4.36 -5.91 -5.42
N LEU A 72 -4.46 -7.00 -4.66
CA LEU A 72 -5.74 -7.56 -4.24
C LEU A 72 -6.38 -6.77 -3.10
N THR A 73 -5.58 -6.18 -2.20
CA THR A 73 -6.11 -5.44 -1.04
C THR A 73 -7.12 -4.34 -1.43
N PRO A 74 -6.80 -3.39 -2.32
CA PRO A 74 -7.75 -2.35 -2.73
C PRO A 74 -8.92 -2.89 -3.56
N ILE A 75 -8.70 -3.93 -4.37
CA ILE A 75 -9.76 -4.55 -5.19
C ILE A 75 -10.81 -5.23 -4.29
N VAL A 76 -10.34 -6.03 -3.32
CA VAL A 76 -11.22 -6.73 -2.36
C VAL A 76 -11.94 -5.71 -1.48
N SER A 77 -11.25 -4.68 -1.00
CA SER A 77 -11.89 -3.60 -0.23
C SER A 77 -12.99 -2.89 -1.03
N SER A 78 -12.71 -2.51 -2.27
CA SER A 78 -13.67 -1.85 -3.17
C SER A 78 -14.89 -2.73 -3.42
N ALA A 79 -14.67 -4.02 -3.70
CA ALA A 79 -15.75 -4.98 -3.94
C ALA A 79 -16.64 -5.19 -2.71
N LEU A 80 -16.08 -5.19 -1.51
CA LEU A 80 -16.82 -5.45 -0.26
C LEU A 80 -17.51 -4.21 0.31
N THR A 81 -16.93 -3.02 0.14
CA THR A 81 -17.39 -1.81 0.83
C THR A 81 -17.86 -0.70 -0.11
N GLY A 82 -17.62 -0.83 -1.42
CA GLY A 82 -17.75 0.26 -2.38
C GLY A 82 -16.64 1.31 -2.27
N MET A 83 -15.71 1.16 -1.31
CA MET A 83 -14.59 2.07 -1.05
C MET A 83 -13.24 1.32 -1.11
N PRO A 84 -12.24 1.83 -1.84
CA PRO A 84 -12.29 2.99 -2.72
C PRO A 84 -13.24 2.82 -3.92
N PRO A 85 -13.74 3.91 -4.54
CA PRO A 85 -14.58 3.82 -5.73
C PRO A 85 -13.93 2.97 -6.82
N PRO A 86 -14.68 2.06 -7.49
CA PRO A 86 -14.11 1.15 -8.49
C PRO A 86 -13.36 1.86 -9.61
N LEU A 87 -13.86 3.01 -10.08
CA LEU A 87 -13.19 3.86 -11.07
C LEU A 87 -13.32 5.34 -10.67
N PRO A 88 -12.28 6.16 -10.90
CA PRO A 88 -10.91 5.80 -11.34
C PRO A 88 -9.97 5.42 -10.17
N THR A 89 -10.43 5.50 -8.93
CA THR A 89 -9.56 5.48 -7.74
C THR A 89 -8.92 4.12 -7.45
N THR A 90 -9.69 3.02 -7.54
CA THR A 90 -9.19 1.67 -7.23
C THR A 90 -7.99 1.24 -8.08
N PRO A 91 -7.99 1.37 -9.42
CA PRO A 91 -6.83 0.98 -10.22
C PRO A 91 -5.60 1.84 -9.94
N ILE A 92 -5.77 3.15 -9.71
CA ILE A 92 -4.68 4.05 -9.31
C ILE A 92 -4.07 3.59 -7.98
N MET A 93 -4.92 3.29 -6.98
CA MET A 93 -4.48 2.83 -5.67
C MET A 93 -3.80 1.46 -5.71
N ALA A 94 -4.29 0.55 -6.56
CA ALA A 94 -3.65 -0.75 -6.78
C ALA A 94 -2.21 -0.59 -7.27
N VAL A 95 -1.96 0.30 -8.25
CA VAL A 95 -0.61 0.57 -8.73
C VAL A 95 0.27 1.18 -7.63
N GLU A 96 -0.24 2.17 -6.88
CA GLU A 96 0.49 2.76 -5.75
C GLU A 96 0.86 1.71 -4.68
N LEU A 97 -0.08 0.83 -4.32
CA LEU A 97 0.12 -0.19 -3.30
C LEU A 97 1.02 -1.34 -3.77
N ILE A 98 0.99 -1.71 -5.05
CA ILE A 98 1.96 -2.63 -5.65
C ILE A 98 3.37 -2.04 -5.50
N VAL A 99 3.56 -0.78 -5.91
CA VAL A 99 4.87 -0.11 -5.82
C VAL A 99 5.35 -0.06 -4.37
N LEU A 100 4.48 0.31 -3.43
CA LEU A 100 4.79 0.34 -2.00
C LEU A 100 5.26 -1.03 -1.47
N ALA A 101 4.46 -2.09 -1.71
CA ALA A 101 4.73 -3.42 -1.17
C ALA A 101 5.95 -4.08 -1.82
N VAL A 102 6.08 -3.97 -3.14
CA VAL A 102 7.21 -4.54 -3.89
C VAL A 102 8.50 -3.80 -3.57
N ALA A 103 8.49 -2.46 -3.53
CA ALA A 103 9.67 -1.68 -3.15
C ALA A 103 10.12 -2.05 -1.73
N ALA A 104 9.19 -2.13 -0.77
CA ALA A 104 9.53 -2.55 0.60
C ALA A 104 10.15 -3.96 0.65
N SER A 105 9.62 -4.92 -0.11
CA SER A 105 10.15 -6.30 -0.15
C SER A 105 11.52 -6.38 -0.80
N LEU A 106 11.73 -5.67 -1.92
CA LEU A 106 13.03 -5.63 -2.59
C LEU A 106 14.08 -4.94 -1.73
N LEU A 107 13.75 -3.82 -1.10
CA LEU A 107 14.66 -3.11 -0.19
C LEU A 107 15.01 -3.93 1.04
N ARG A 108 14.07 -4.72 1.59
CA ARG A 108 14.40 -5.64 2.69
C ARG A 108 15.28 -6.80 2.26
N ARG A 109 15.18 -7.25 1.01
CA ARG A 109 16.05 -8.30 0.45
C ARG A 109 17.49 -7.85 0.22
N THR A 110 17.75 -6.55 0.07
CA THR A 110 19.13 -6.02 -0.01
C THR A 110 19.80 -5.94 1.37
N GLY A 111 19.12 -6.33 2.46
CA GLY A 111 19.65 -6.29 3.82
C GLY A 111 19.46 -4.95 4.54
N MET A 112 18.82 -3.96 3.91
CA MET A 112 18.54 -2.67 4.55
C MET A 112 17.65 -2.84 5.78
N SER A 113 17.92 -2.10 6.86
CA SER A 113 17.11 -2.10 8.08
C SER A 113 15.66 -1.64 7.78
N VAL A 114 14.69 -2.07 8.61
CA VAL A 114 13.27 -1.68 8.44
C VAL A 114 13.11 -0.16 8.47
N TRP A 115 13.89 0.52 9.32
CA TRP A 115 13.92 1.97 9.46
C TRP A 115 14.38 2.71 8.20
N VAL A 116 15.13 2.06 7.31
CA VAL A 116 15.56 2.63 6.02
C VAL A 116 14.64 2.17 4.89
N ALA A 117 14.29 0.88 4.85
CA ALA A 117 13.47 0.30 3.80
C ALA A 117 12.05 0.90 3.76
N ALA A 118 11.43 1.12 4.92
CA ALA A 118 10.08 1.66 5.02
C ALA A 118 9.94 3.09 4.45
N PRO A 119 10.71 4.10 4.88
CA PRO A 119 10.61 5.45 4.31
C PRO A 119 10.98 5.49 2.83
N LEU A 120 11.94 4.68 2.39
CA LEU A 120 12.31 4.62 0.98
C LEU A 120 11.22 3.99 0.11
N ALA A 121 10.51 2.96 0.59
CA ALA A 121 9.35 2.40 -0.08
C ALA A 121 8.18 3.40 -0.15
N ILE A 122 7.97 4.19 0.92
CA ILE A 122 7.01 5.30 0.90
C ILE A 122 7.42 6.36 -0.12
N GLY A 123 8.70 6.68 -0.22
CA GLY A 123 9.27 7.56 -1.23
C GLY A 123 8.99 7.04 -2.65
N ALA A 124 9.21 5.75 -2.90
CA ALA A 124 8.91 5.11 -4.19
C ALA A 124 7.42 5.22 -4.56
N ARG A 125 6.52 5.01 -3.59
CA ARG A 125 5.07 5.20 -3.78
C ARG A 125 4.71 6.65 -4.13
N ILE A 126 5.35 7.63 -3.50
CA ILE A 126 5.09 9.05 -3.81
C ILE A 126 5.64 9.39 -5.20
N ALA A 127 6.81 8.88 -5.56
CA ALA A 127 7.48 9.13 -6.83
C ALA A 127 6.72 8.57 -8.04
N ILE A 128 5.89 7.52 -7.88
CA ILE A 128 5.11 6.97 -9.00
C ILE A 128 3.86 7.81 -9.33
N ARG A 129 3.40 8.70 -8.42
CA ARG A 129 2.17 9.48 -8.61
C ARG A 129 2.13 10.36 -9.87
N PRO A 130 3.20 11.11 -10.21
CA PRO A 130 3.21 11.90 -11.43
C PRO A 130 3.09 11.03 -12.68
N ALA A 131 3.75 9.86 -12.71
CA ALA A 131 3.64 8.93 -13.83
C ALA A 131 2.22 8.36 -13.97
N ILE A 132 1.58 8.00 -12.85
CA ILE A 132 0.18 7.56 -12.85
C ILE A 132 -0.75 8.68 -13.31
N PHE A 133 -0.53 9.92 -12.87
CA PHE A 133 -1.34 11.07 -13.29
C PHE A 133 -1.26 11.31 -14.79
N LEU A 134 -0.05 11.34 -15.35
CA LEU A 134 0.17 11.51 -16.79
C LEU A 134 -0.47 10.39 -17.62
N LEU A 135 -0.53 9.17 -17.08
CA LEU A 135 -1.16 8.02 -17.72
C LEU A 135 -2.68 8.01 -17.56
N ALA A 136 -3.20 8.38 -16.38
CA ALA A 136 -4.61 8.31 -16.03
C ALA A 136 -5.44 9.40 -16.72
N VAL A 137 -4.91 10.61 -16.92
CA VAL A 137 -5.61 11.71 -17.60
C VAL A 137 -6.10 11.32 -19.01
N PRO A 138 -5.26 10.77 -19.92
CA PRO A 138 -5.72 10.36 -21.25
C PRO A 138 -6.53 9.06 -21.26
N LEU A 139 -6.24 8.10 -20.36
CA LEU A 139 -6.88 6.77 -20.37
C LEU A 139 -8.23 6.73 -19.65
N LEU A 140 -8.41 7.52 -18.59
CA LEU A 140 -9.57 7.46 -17.71
C LEU A 140 -10.44 8.73 -17.79
N GLN A 141 -10.16 9.62 -18.75
CA GLN A 141 -10.83 10.92 -18.92
C GLN A 141 -11.00 11.71 -17.62
N VAL A 142 -9.98 11.65 -16.76
CA VAL A 142 -10.00 12.40 -15.49
C VAL A 142 -9.77 13.87 -15.82
N GLU A 143 -10.81 14.69 -15.71
CA GLU A 143 -10.73 16.16 -15.76
C GLU A 143 -10.06 16.71 -14.49
N ALA A 144 -8.78 16.39 -14.29
CA ALA A 144 -7.99 16.92 -13.18
C ALA A 144 -6.97 17.91 -13.71
N GLY A 145 -7.07 19.16 -13.27
CA GLY A 145 -6.09 20.19 -13.62
C GLY A 145 -4.73 19.87 -12.98
N PHE A 146 -3.63 20.15 -13.69
CA PHE A 146 -2.26 20.00 -13.14
C PHE A 146 -2.08 20.67 -11.77
N ARG A 147 -2.75 21.82 -11.56
CA ARG A 147 -2.75 22.56 -10.28
C ARG A 147 -3.41 21.77 -9.14
N GLU A 148 -4.51 21.07 -9.40
CA GLU A 148 -5.20 20.25 -8.40
C GLU A 148 -4.38 19.02 -8.04
N PHE A 149 -3.74 18.40 -9.03
CA PHE A 149 -2.82 17.29 -8.79
C PHE A 149 -1.64 17.67 -7.90
N VAL A 150 -1.02 18.82 -8.16
CA VAL A 150 0.09 19.34 -7.33
C VAL A 150 -0.39 19.62 -5.91
N ILE A 151 -1.55 20.27 -5.75
CA ILE A 151 -2.13 20.56 -4.44
C ILE A 151 -2.46 19.27 -3.69
N VAL A 152 -3.10 18.28 -4.31
CA VAL A 152 -3.46 17.00 -3.67
C VAL A 152 -2.21 16.20 -3.31
N THR A 153 -1.21 16.16 -4.19
CA THR A 153 0.05 15.43 -3.92
C THR A 153 0.80 16.02 -2.74
N LEU A 154 0.85 17.35 -2.64
CA LEU A 154 1.48 18.06 -1.53
C LEU A 154 0.65 17.95 -0.24
N LEU A 155 -0.67 18.11 -0.33
CA LEU A 155 -1.56 18.07 0.85
C LEU A 155 -1.74 16.65 1.40
N GLN A 156 -1.81 15.61 0.57
CA GLN A 156 -1.81 14.21 1.01
C GLN A 156 -0.44 13.75 1.55
N GLY A 157 0.64 14.47 1.25
CA GLY A 157 1.94 14.28 1.90
C GLY A 157 2.01 14.90 3.30
N TRP A 158 1.16 15.89 3.60
CA TRP A 158 1.19 16.72 4.81
C TRP A 158 0.05 16.53 5.86
N PRO A 159 -1.01 15.69 5.74
CA PRO A 159 -2.17 15.80 6.63
C PRO A 159 -1.84 15.49 8.10
N GLY A 160 -0.80 14.68 8.35
CA GLY A 160 -0.37 14.30 9.70
C GLY A 160 0.20 15.44 10.55
N ILE A 161 0.79 16.48 9.94
CA ILE A 161 1.42 17.59 10.70
C ILE A 161 0.43 18.74 10.93
N VAL A 162 -0.45 19.02 9.97
CA VAL A 162 -1.39 20.14 10.06
C VAL A 162 -2.55 19.83 11.02
N CYS A 163 -3.04 18.58 11.06
CA CYS A 163 -4.14 18.22 11.97
C CYS A 163 -3.71 18.10 13.45
N CYS A 164 -2.41 17.88 13.69
CA CYS A 164 -1.82 17.94 15.04
C CYS A 164 -1.86 19.38 15.61
N ARG A 165 -2.00 20.41 14.76
CA ARG A 165 -2.13 21.81 15.18
C ARG A 165 -3.58 22.25 15.42
N TYR A 166 -4.55 21.69 14.67
CA TYR A 166 -5.94 22.19 14.73
C TYR A 166 -6.79 21.54 15.84
N SER A 167 -6.46 20.32 16.26
CA SER A 167 -7.18 19.63 17.35
C SER A 167 -6.74 20.05 18.76
N TRP A 168 -5.59 20.72 18.91
CA TRP A 168 -5.05 21.14 20.21
C TRP A 168 -5.55 22.53 20.66
N HIS A 169 -6.07 23.35 19.73
CA HIS A 169 -6.51 24.71 20.04
C HIS A 169 -8.01 24.81 20.42
N ARG A 170 -8.71 23.67 20.51
CA ARG A 170 -10.09 23.55 21.00
C ARG A 170 -10.20 22.63 22.23
N ARG A 171 -9.26 22.76 23.16
CA ARG A 171 -9.47 22.42 24.57
C ARG A 171 -9.12 23.62 25.42
#